data_AF-A0A1G6W7B4-F1
#
_entry.id   AF-A0A1G6W7B4-F1
#
_cell.length_a   1.000
_cell.length_b   1.000
_cell.length_c   1.000
_cell.angle_alpha   90.00
_cell.angle_beta   90.00
_cell.angle_gamma   90.00
#
_symmetry.space_group_name_H-M   'P 1'
#
loop_
_entity.id
_entity.type
_entity.pdbx_description
1 polymer ?
#
loop_
_entity_poly.entity_id
_entity_poly.type
_entity_poly.pdbx_seq_one_letter_code
_entity_poly.pdbx_strand_id
1 'polypeptide(L)'
;MPKVVFHKNGQVFEDEVKPETNLVVRAGIKQFPYPNLRYECGMGKCSKCACRVLAGAEHLPPPNWKEKKQLGERLDQGFRLACQIWLTHDIELVQEEQQPA
;
A
#
# COMPACT_ATOMS: atom_id res chain seq x y z
N MET A 1 6.76 -11.83 12.21
CA MET A 1 7.05 -11.20 10.90
C MET A 1 5.71 -11.07 10.20
N PRO A 2 5.24 -9.86 9.88
CA PRO A 2 3.99 -9.72 9.13
C PRO A 2 4.02 -10.40 7.77
N LYS A 3 2.99 -11.18 7.45
CA LYS A 3 2.75 -11.70 6.11
C LYS A 3 2.08 -10.62 5.24
N VAL A 4 2.62 -10.39 4.05
CA VAL A 4 2.06 -9.44 3.09
C VAL A 4 1.61 -10.18 1.84
N VAL A 5 0.34 -10.03 1.48
CA VAL A 5 -0.23 -10.51 0.23
C VAL A 5 -0.53 -9.31 -0.67
N PHE A 6 0.09 -9.25 -1.84
CA PHE A 6 -0.01 -8.14 -2.78
C PHE A 6 -0.56 -8.61 -4.13
N HIS A 7 -1.72 -8.07 -4.50
CA HIS A 7 -2.40 -8.35 -5.76
C HIS A 7 -2.09 -7.27 -6.79
N LYS A 8 -1.61 -7.69 -7.97
CA LYS A 8 -1.34 -6.80 -9.10
C LYS A 8 -1.55 -7.51 -10.42
N ASN A 9 -2.35 -6.92 -11.32
CA ASN A 9 -2.57 -7.38 -12.70
C ASN A 9 -2.95 -8.88 -12.79
N GLY A 10 -3.84 -9.32 -11.89
CA GLY A 10 -4.29 -10.72 -11.80
C GLY A 10 -3.27 -11.68 -11.17
N GLN A 11 -2.11 -11.19 -10.75
CA GLN A 11 -1.09 -11.98 -10.06
C GLN A 11 -1.11 -11.67 -8.55
N VAL A 12 -0.76 -12.69 -7.77
CA VAL A 12 -0.63 -12.61 -6.31
C VAL A 12 0.83 -12.81 -5.94
N PHE A 13 1.37 -11.89 -5.14
CA PHE A 13 2.74 -11.92 -4.64
C PHE A 13 2.71 -11.94 -3.12
N GLU A 14 3.42 -12.88 -2.50
CA GLU A 14 3.44 -13.03 -1.04
C GLU A 14 4.87 -13.01 -0.51
N ASP A 15 5.09 -12.33 0.62
CA ASP A 15 6.36 -12.36 1.34
C ASP A 15 6.14 -12.04 2.83
N GLU A 16 7.08 -12.46 3.67
CA GLU A 16 7.16 -12.02 5.06
C GLU A 16 8.10 -10.83 5.20
N VAL A 17 7.65 -9.79 5.89
CA VAL A 17 8.44 -8.59 6.12
C VAL A 17 8.80 -8.42 7.59
N LYS A 18 9.85 -7.64 7.87
CA LYS A 18 10.14 -7.25 9.24
C LYS A 18 9.01 -6.36 9.77
N PRO A 19 8.67 -6.41 11.07
CA PRO A 19 7.84 -5.37 11.68
C PRO A 19 8.40 -3.98 11.37
N GLU A 20 7.52 -2.99 11.32
CA GLU A 20 7.85 -1.61 10.95
C GLU A 20 8.44 -1.51 9.53
N THR A 21 7.94 -2.36 8.61
CA THR A 21 8.28 -2.26 7.19
C THR A 21 7.35 -1.30 6.46
N ASN A 22 7.92 -0.44 5.60
CA ASN A 22 7.19 0.32 4.60
C ASN A 22 7.37 -0.30 3.21
N LEU A 23 6.27 -0.66 2.54
CA LEU A 23 6.32 -1.37 1.25
C LEU A 23 6.91 -0.51 0.11
N VAL A 24 6.71 0.81 0.14
CA VAL A 24 7.28 1.70 -0.88
C VAL A 24 8.79 1.84 -0.69
N VAL A 25 9.28 1.90 0.55
CA VAL A 25 10.72 1.89 0.83
C VAL A 25 11.35 0.58 0.35
N ARG A 26 10.74 -0.58 0.65
CA ARG A 26 11.26 -1.87 0.17
C ARG A 26 11.27 -1.98 -1.34
N ALA A 27 10.19 -1.57 -2.01
CA ALA A 27 10.17 -1.51 -3.47
C ALA A 27 11.27 -0.60 -4.02
N GLY A 28 11.51 0.56 -3.37
CA GLY A 28 12.57 1.51 -3.69
C GLY A 28 13.98 0.93 -3.66
N ILE A 29 14.25 0.00 -2.74
CA ILE A 29 15.53 -0.71 -2.63
C ILE A 29 15.52 -2.05 -3.39
N LYS A 30 14.62 -2.21 -4.38
CA LYS A 30 14.47 -3.41 -5.23
C LYS A 30 14.18 -4.69 -4.46
N GLN A 31 13.49 -4.57 -3.33
CA GLN A 31 12.97 -5.69 -2.56
C GLN A 31 11.46 -5.78 -2.71
N PHE A 32 10.85 -6.87 -2.25
CA PHE A 32 9.41 -7.08 -2.31
C PHE A 32 8.61 -5.82 -1.87
N PRO A 33 7.59 -5.37 -2.64
CA PRO A 33 6.98 -6.02 -3.81
C PRO A 33 7.55 -5.53 -5.17
N TYR A 34 8.82 -5.11 -5.27
CA TYR A 34 9.45 -4.73 -6.55
C TYR A 34 9.44 -5.90 -7.57
N PRO A 35 9.19 -5.64 -8.87
CA PRO A 35 8.87 -4.36 -9.51
C PRO A 35 7.37 -4.03 -9.56
N ASN A 36 6.54 -4.77 -8.84
CA ASN A 36 5.08 -4.83 -9.04
C ASN A 36 4.32 -3.67 -8.36
N LEU A 37 4.85 -3.14 -7.25
CA LEU A 37 4.24 -1.97 -6.60
C LEU A 37 4.56 -0.70 -7.38
N ARG A 38 3.53 -0.04 -7.92
CA ARG A 38 3.65 1.31 -8.51
C ARG A 38 3.79 2.34 -7.39
N TYR A 39 4.76 3.23 -7.50
CA TYR A 39 4.96 4.38 -6.62
C TYR A 39 5.73 5.48 -7.36
N GLU A 40 5.83 6.66 -6.75
CA GLU A 40 6.64 7.77 -7.28
C GLU A 40 7.23 8.61 -6.14
N CYS A 41 6.40 9.38 -5.42
CA CYS A 41 6.95 10.38 -4.50
C CYS A 41 7.42 9.83 -3.13
N GLY A 42 6.91 8.69 -2.66
CA GLY A 42 7.22 8.13 -1.33
C GLY A 42 6.80 8.96 -0.11
N MET A 43 6.21 10.14 -0.29
CA MET A 43 6.04 11.15 0.79
C MET A 43 4.58 11.55 1.05
N GLY A 44 3.61 10.89 0.40
CA GLY A 44 2.19 11.24 0.48
C GLY A 44 1.80 12.51 -0.29
N LYS A 45 2.59 12.89 -1.31
CA LYS A 45 2.33 14.04 -2.19
C LYS A 45 1.56 13.69 -3.47
N CYS A 46 1.47 12.41 -3.81
CA CYS A 46 0.73 11.87 -4.95
C CYS A 46 -0.07 10.63 -4.52
N SER A 47 -0.93 10.11 -5.40
CA SER A 47 -1.73 8.89 -5.18
C SER A 47 -1.27 7.66 -5.98
N LYS A 48 -0.08 7.69 -6.62
CA LYS A 48 0.39 6.57 -7.47
C LYS A 48 0.57 5.23 -6.73
N CYS A 49 0.89 5.30 -5.42
CA CYS A 49 1.01 4.14 -4.52
C CYS A 49 -0.29 3.75 -3.80
N ALA A 50 -1.43 4.32 -4.21
CA ALA A 50 -2.72 3.97 -3.63
C ALA A 50 -3.02 2.48 -3.85
N CYS A 51 -3.34 1.78 -2.76
CA CYS A 51 -3.74 0.37 -2.76
C CYS A 51 -5.04 0.26 -1.97
N ARG A 52 -5.95 -0.63 -2.38
CA ARG A 52 -7.11 -0.99 -1.57
C ARG A 52 -6.73 -2.11 -0.63
N VAL A 53 -7.06 -1.95 0.65
CA VAL A 53 -6.83 -2.97 1.68
C VAL A 53 -7.96 -3.99 1.59
N LEU A 54 -7.62 -5.26 1.40
CA LEU A 54 -8.57 -6.36 1.35
C LEU A 54 -8.73 -7.02 2.72
N ALA A 55 -7.64 -7.11 3.50
CA ALA A 55 -7.64 -7.63 4.87
C ALA A 55 -6.57 -6.93 5.74
N GLY A 56 -6.80 -6.87 7.05
CA GLY A 56 -5.88 -6.26 8.04
C GLY A 56 -6.07 -4.74 8.24
N ALA A 57 -7.12 -4.14 7.66
CA ALA A 57 -7.37 -2.70 7.77
C ALA A 57 -7.66 -2.24 9.21
N GLU A 58 -8.26 -3.10 10.02
CA GLU A 58 -8.63 -2.88 11.43
C GLU A 58 -7.43 -2.63 12.35
N HIS A 59 -6.24 -3.07 11.93
CA HIS A 59 -4.99 -2.91 12.67
C HIS A 59 -4.18 -1.69 12.18
N LEU A 60 -4.61 -1.05 11.10
CA LEU A 60 -3.95 0.17 10.60
C LEU A 60 -4.34 1.38 11.45
N PRO A 61 -3.41 2.32 11.66
CA PRO A 61 -3.77 3.60 12.24
C PRO A 61 -4.77 4.34 11.32
N PRO A 62 -5.57 5.26 11.89
CA PRO A 62 -6.46 6.12 11.12
C PRO A 62 -5.73 6.83 9.98
N PRO A 63 -6.37 7.06 8.82
CA PRO A 63 -5.75 7.76 7.71
C PRO A 63 -5.21 9.12 8.12
N ASN A 64 -3.95 9.40 7.78
CA ASN A 64 -3.34 10.67 8.12
C ASN A 64 -3.85 11.80 7.20
N TRP A 65 -3.51 13.06 7.52
CA TRP A 65 -3.99 14.21 6.75
C TRP A 65 -3.56 14.18 5.27
N LYS A 66 -2.41 13.58 4.93
CA LYS A 66 -1.95 13.45 3.55
C LYS A 66 -2.80 12.43 2.79
N GLU A 67 -3.13 11.30 3.42
CA GLU A 67 -4.05 10.32 2.85
C GLU A 67 -5.43 10.95 2.60
N LYS A 68 -5.98 11.67 3.59
CA LYS A 68 -7.24 12.41 3.44
C LYS A 68 -7.20 13.37 2.25
N LYS A 69 -6.12 14.13 2.10
CA LYS A 69 -5.93 15.07 0.99
C LYS A 69 -5.82 14.39 -0.38
N GLN A 70 -5.14 13.25 -0.48
CA GLN A 70 -4.82 12.60 -1.76
C GLN A 70 -5.87 11.58 -2.21
N LEU A 71 -6.61 10.99 -1.28
CA LEU A 71 -7.55 9.90 -1.56
C LEU A 71 -9.02 10.34 -1.49
N GLY A 72 -9.37 11.34 -0.66
CA GLY A 72 -10.76 11.78 -0.50
C GLY A 72 -11.69 10.61 -0.20
N GLU A 73 -12.80 10.53 -0.96
CA GLU A 73 -13.82 9.47 -0.86
C GLU A 73 -13.27 8.04 -1.09
N ARG A 74 -12.10 7.90 -1.72
CA ARG A 74 -11.46 6.58 -1.89
C ARG A 74 -11.04 5.97 -0.55
N LEU A 75 -10.86 6.77 0.50
CA LEU A 75 -10.62 6.25 1.85
C LEU A 75 -11.79 5.36 2.31
N ASP A 76 -13.03 5.78 2.02
CA ASP A 76 -14.24 5.05 2.40
C ASP A 76 -14.40 3.75 1.60
N GLN A 77 -13.75 3.67 0.44
CA GLN A 77 -13.64 2.46 -0.38
C GLN A 77 -12.47 1.54 0.06
N GLY A 78 -11.81 1.85 1.20
CA GLY A 78 -10.71 1.06 1.74
C GLY A 78 -9.35 1.33 1.09
N PHE A 79 -9.19 2.40 0.29
CA PHE A 79 -7.88 2.77 -0.23
C PHE A 79 -7.00 3.41 0.84
N ARG A 80 -5.70 3.08 0.79
CA ARG A 80 -4.64 3.68 1.60
C ARG A 80 -3.44 4.01 0.73
N LEU A 81 -2.62 4.96 1.17
CA LEU A 81 -1.35 5.22 0.50
C LEU A 81 -0.29 4.27 1.08
N ALA A 82 0.22 3.34 0.28
CA ALA A 82 1.23 2.37 0.76
C ALA A 82 2.49 3.06 1.34
N CYS A 83 2.86 4.25 0.84
CA CYS A 83 3.97 5.02 1.39
C CYS A 83 3.72 5.60 2.80
N GLN A 84 2.47 5.65 3.26
CA GLN A 84 2.08 6.20 4.57
C GLN A 84 1.82 5.11 5.62
N ILE A 85 1.99 3.84 5.27
CA ILE A 85 1.76 2.70 6.16
C ILE A 85 3.10 2.11 6.61
N TRP A 86 3.16 1.75 7.89
CA TRP A 86 4.25 0.97 8.50
C TRP A 86 3.63 -0.31 9.06
N LEU A 87 4.05 -1.46 8.54
CA LEU A 87 3.41 -2.74 8.78
C LEU A 87 3.86 -3.37 10.09
N THR A 88 2.91 -3.67 10.97
CA THR A 88 3.12 -4.36 12.24
C THR A 88 2.34 -5.67 12.35
N HIS A 89 1.49 -5.96 11.36
CA HIS A 89 0.54 -7.07 11.29
C HIS A 89 0.34 -7.48 9.84
N ASP A 90 -0.24 -8.66 9.65
CA ASP A 90 -0.51 -9.23 8.33
C ASP A 90 -1.45 -8.34 7.53
N ILE A 91 -1.18 -8.18 6.24
CA ILE A 91 -1.98 -7.32 5.38
C ILE A 91 -2.14 -7.93 3.99
N GLU A 92 -3.34 -7.74 3.42
CA GLU A 92 -3.63 -8.06 2.04
C GLU A 92 -4.05 -6.80 1.29
N LEU A 93 -3.36 -6.52 0.19
CA LEU A 93 -3.49 -5.28 -0.57
C LEU A 93 -3.67 -5.59 -2.06
N VAL A 94 -4.50 -4.81 -2.73
CA VAL A 94 -4.55 -4.78 -4.21
C VAL A 94 -4.18 -3.41 -4.73
N GLN A 95 -3.34 -3.36 -5.77
CA GLN A 95 -3.07 -2.13 -6.50
C GLN A 95 -3.64 -2.20 -7.92
N GLU A 96 -4.87 -1.73 -8.03
CA GLU A 96 -5.58 -1.62 -9.31
C GLU A 96 -4.78 -0.74 -10.31
N GLU A 97 -4.89 -1.07 -11.60
CA GLU A 97 -4.49 -0.15 -12.65
C GLU A 97 -5.35 1.11 -12.54
N GLN A 98 -4.73 2.28 -12.61
CA GLN A 98 -5.52 3.51 -12.63
C GLN A 98 -6.30 3.48 -13.93
N GLN A 99 -7.64 3.53 -13.85
CA GLN A 99 -8.42 4.00 -14.98
C GLN A 99 -7.85 5.38 -15.36
N PRO A 100 -7.50 5.60 -16.64
CA PRO A 100 -7.16 6.95 -17.07
C PRO A 100 -8.33 7.87 -16.70
N ALA A 101 -7.99 9.02 -16.13
CA ALA A 101 -8.96 10.07 -15.83
C ALA A 101 -9.71 10.52 -17.09
#